data_AF-A0A938PKN4-F1
#
_entry.id   AF-A0A938PKN4-F1
#
_cell.length_a   1.000
_cell.length_b   1.000
_cell.length_c   1.000
_cell.angle_alpha   90.00
_cell.angle_beta   90.00
_cell.angle_gamma   90.00
#
_symmetry.space_group_name_H-M   'P 1'
#
loop_
_entity.id
_entity.type
_entity.pdbx_description
1 polymer ?
#
loop_
_entity_poly.entity_id
_entity_poly.type
_entity_poly.pdbx_seq_one_letter_code
_entity_poly.pdbx_strand_id
1 'polypeptide(L)'
;MDDYATAERLACNILEQIRLPYQLDDQEVSLTASIGICSFPTDGTDCGELMQRADAATAKVKARGGNGVQFFESAMNREEQRRLEIETEPRKAIYDDQLLLHSSP
;
A
#
# COMPACT_ATOMS: atom_id res chain seq x y z
N MET A 1 11.16 16.69 -10.73
CA MET A 1 9.75 16.62 -10.28
C MET A 1 9.00 15.51 -11.04
N ASP A 2 9.37 15.21 -12.30
CA ASP A 2 8.76 14.13 -13.10
C ASP A 2 9.06 12.69 -12.65
N ASP A 3 10.21 12.45 -12.01
CA ASP A 3 10.64 11.08 -11.65
C ASP A 3 9.74 10.43 -10.58
N TYR A 4 9.33 11.19 -9.55
CA TYR A 4 8.45 10.66 -8.51
C TYR A 4 7.04 10.36 -9.03
N ALA A 5 6.48 11.22 -9.87
CA ALA A 5 5.18 10.99 -10.49
C ALA A 5 5.19 9.76 -11.42
N THR A 6 6.31 9.55 -12.13
CA THR A 6 6.50 8.36 -12.97
C THR A 6 6.62 7.10 -12.13
N ALA A 7 7.40 7.14 -11.03
CA ALA A 7 7.54 6.04 -10.09
C ALA A 7 6.21 5.70 -9.40
N GLU A 8 5.43 6.71 -9.02
CA GLU A 8 4.08 6.54 -8.45
C GLU A 8 3.18 5.78 -9.41
N ARG A 9 3.09 6.25 -10.65
CA ARG A 9 2.24 5.65 -11.68
C ARG A 9 2.64 4.19 -11.93
N LEU A 10 3.94 3.91 -12.00
CA LEU A 10 4.43 2.54 -12.16
C LEU A 10 4.06 1.65 -10.97
N ALA A 11 4.24 2.15 -9.74
CA ALA A 11 3.89 1.41 -8.53
C ALA A 11 2.38 1.12 -8.44
N CYS A 12 1.53 2.10 -8.77
CA CYS A 12 0.08 1.91 -8.86
C CYS A 12 -0.28 0.83 -9.89
N ASN A 13 0.31 0.88 -11.10
CA ASN A 13 0.08 -0.14 -12.12
C ASN A 13 0.50 -1.54 -11.63
N ILE A 14 1.63 -1.65 -10.94
CA ILE A 14 2.08 -2.93 -10.36
C ILE A 14 1.07 -3.44 -9.32
N LEU A 15 0.59 -2.58 -8.42
CA LEU A 15 -0.42 -2.97 -7.43
C LEU A 15 -1.73 -3.44 -8.09
N GLU A 16 -2.19 -2.76 -9.13
CA GLU A 16 -3.38 -3.16 -9.86
C GLU A 16 -3.23 -4.55 -10.49
N GLN A 17 -2.07 -4.85 -11.07
CA GLN A 17 -1.79 -6.18 -11.63
C GLN A 17 -1.71 -7.26 -10.56
N ILE A 18 -1.05 -6.98 -9.42
CA ILE A 18 -0.95 -7.93 -8.29
C ILE A 18 -2.31 -8.23 -7.65
N ARG A 19 -3.25 -7.29 -7.71
CA ARG A 19 -4.59 -7.47 -7.13
C ARG A 19 -5.51 -8.34 -7.99
N LEU A 20 -5.13 -8.64 -9.22
CA LEU A 20 -5.90 -9.56 -10.05
C LEU A 20 -5.93 -10.94 -9.37
N PRO A 21 -7.06 -11.64 -9.39
CA PRO A 21 -7.13 -12.99 -8.86
C PRO A 21 -6.23 -13.94 -9.65
N TYR A 22 -5.53 -14.80 -8.93
CA TYR A 22 -4.70 -15.85 -9.51
C TYR A 22 -5.36 -17.20 -9.31
N GLN A 23 -5.48 -17.95 -10.41
CA GLN A 23 -5.91 -19.34 -10.35
C GLN A 23 -4.70 -20.22 -10.00
N LEU A 24 -4.72 -20.84 -8.83
CA LEU A 24 -3.79 -21.88 -8.43
C LEU A 24 -4.57 -23.18 -8.27
N ASP A 25 -4.40 -24.11 -9.20
CA ASP A 25 -5.20 -25.33 -9.32
C ASP A 25 -6.70 -25.01 -9.32
N ASP A 26 -7.45 -25.57 -8.37
CA ASP A 26 -8.90 -25.35 -8.20
C ASP A 26 -9.23 -24.20 -7.22
N GLN A 27 -8.25 -23.36 -6.86
CA GLN A 27 -8.43 -22.27 -5.90
C GLN A 27 -8.12 -20.91 -6.52
N GLU A 28 -8.93 -19.91 -6.16
CA GLU A 28 -8.71 -18.51 -6.52
C GLU A 28 -8.02 -17.81 -5.34
N VAL A 29 -6.84 -17.24 -5.59
CA VAL A 29 -6.04 -16.55 -4.57
C VAL A 29 -5.94 -15.08 -4.92
N SER A 30 -6.18 -14.21 -3.94
CA SER A 30 -5.91 -12.78 -4.06
C SER A 30 -4.58 -12.44 -3.40
N LEU A 31 -3.73 -11.70 -4.11
CA LEU A 31 -2.47 -11.20 -3.59
C LEU A 31 -2.55 -9.70 -3.33
N THR A 32 -1.74 -9.23 -2.40
CA THR A 32 -1.52 -7.81 -2.14
C THR A 32 -0.03 -7.54 -2.04
N ALA A 33 0.39 -6.30 -2.28
CA ALA A 33 1.77 -5.89 -2.12
C ALA A 33 1.86 -4.53 -1.44
N SER A 34 3.00 -4.29 -0.80
CA SER A 34 3.34 -3.01 -0.19
C SER A 34 4.62 -2.50 -0.85
N ILE A 35 4.60 -1.26 -1.35
CA ILE A 35 5.70 -0.70 -2.14
C ILE A 35 6.23 0.56 -1.44
N GLY A 36 7.54 0.58 -1.16
CA GLY A 36 8.26 1.77 -0.73
C GLY A 36 9.05 2.37 -1.90
N ILE A 37 9.00 3.69 -2.06
CA ILE A 37 9.71 4.41 -3.13
C ILE A 37 10.74 5.37 -2.51
N CYS A 38 11.97 5.30 -3.00
CA CYS A 38 13.04 6.27 -2.72
C CYS A 38 13.66 6.76 -4.02
N SER A 39 14.19 7.98 -4.05
CA SER A 39 14.87 8.55 -5.21
C SER A 39 16.30 9.00 -4.88
N PHE A 40 17.25 8.64 -5.74
CA PHE A 40 18.58 9.22 -5.72
C PHE A 40 18.58 10.58 -6.44
N PRO A 41 19.29 11.61 -5.96
CA PRO A 41 20.05 11.67 -4.71
C PRO A 41 19.23 12.17 -3.50
N THR A 42 17.95 12.50 -3.70
CA THR A 42 17.09 13.17 -2.70
C THR A 42 16.95 12.37 -1.40
N ASP A 43 16.70 11.07 -1.53
CA ASP A 43 16.45 10.14 -0.43
C ASP A 43 17.69 9.33 -0.08
N GLY A 44 18.88 9.73 -0.52
CA GLY A 44 20.11 9.03 -0.16
C GLY A 44 21.14 9.12 -1.27
N THR A 45 22.40 9.01 -0.88
CA THR A 45 23.54 9.16 -1.81
C THR A 45 24.30 7.86 -2.06
N ASP A 46 23.96 6.80 -1.34
CA ASP A 46 24.50 5.46 -1.49
C ASP A 46 23.38 4.41 -1.61
N CYS A 47 23.69 3.30 -2.28
CA CYS A 47 22.75 2.21 -2.50
C CYS A 47 22.24 1.57 -1.20
N GLY A 48 23.11 1.36 -0.21
CA GLY A 48 22.72 0.76 1.07
C GLY A 48 21.75 1.66 1.85
N GLU A 49 22.00 2.96 1.82
CA GLU A 49 21.11 3.96 2.44
C GLU A 49 19.73 3.99 1.76
N LEU A 50 19.69 3.99 0.42
CA LEU A 50 18.45 3.97 -0.34
C LEU A 50 17.63 2.69 -0.08
N MET A 51 18.28 1.53 -0.05
CA MET A 51 17.61 0.25 0.27
C MET A 51 16.97 0.29 1.66
N GLN A 52 17.71 0.74 2.68
CA GLN A 52 17.19 0.86 4.03
C GLN A 52 15.98 1.81 4.10
N ARG A 53 16.03 2.91 3.36
CA ARG A 53 14.95 3.91 3.33
C ARG A 53 13.71 3.42 2.56
N ALA A 54 13.90 2.69 1.46
CA ALA A 54 12.81 2.01 0.75
C ALA A 54 12.12 0.95 1.63
N ASP A 55 12.91 0.19 2.40
CA ASP A 55 12.38 -0.78 3.36
C ASP A 55 11.57 -0.10 4.47
N ALA A 56 12.06 1.03 5.00
CA ALA A 56 11.33 1.82 5.99
C ALA A 56 9.99 2.35 5.43
N ALA A 57 9.99 2.87 4.20
CA ALA A 57 8.76 3.30 3.54
C ALA A 57 7.77 2.14 3.35
N THR A 58 8.26 0.97 2.94
CA THR A 58 7.46 -0.26 2.81
C THR A 58 6.88 -0.72 4.15
N ALA A 59 7.69 -0.67 5.21
CA ALA A 59 7.25 -1.02 6.56
C ALA A 59 6.10 -0.12 7.02
N LYS A 60 6.13 1.18 6.66
CA LYS A 60 5.03 2.11 6.95
C LYS A 60 3.74 1.75 6.22
N VAL A 61 3.82 1.30 4.96
CA VAL A 61 2.65 0.76 4.24
C VAL A 61 2.08 -0.44 4.98
N LYS A 62 2.94 -1.39 5.38
CA LYS A 62 2.52 -2.59 6.14
C LYS A 62 1.86 -2.22 7.48
N ALA A 63 2.41 -1.23 8.19
CA ALA A 63 1.83 -0.73 9.44
C ALA A 63 0.43 -0.10 9.27
N ARG A 64 0.13 0.44 8.08
CA ARG A 64 -1.18 1.03 7.74
C ARG A 64 -2.19 0.02 7.17
N GLY A 65 -1.93 -1.28 7.27
CA GLY A 65 -2.79 -2.33 6.73
C GLY A 65 -2.36 -2.90 5.39
N GLY A 66 -1.21 -2.46 4.86
CA GLY A 66 -0.61 -3.00 3.63
C GLY A 66 -1.29 -2.50 2.36
N ASN A 67 -1.03 -3.21 1.25
CA ASN A 67 -1.72 -3.01 -0.03
C ASN A 67 -1.66 -1.57 -0.58
N GLY A 68 -0.49 -0.94 -0.54
CA GLY A 68 -0.34 0.46 -0.91
C GLY A 68 1.08 0.87 -1.29
N VAL A 69 1.25 2.16 -1.56
CA VAL A 69 2.52 2.78 -1.93
C VAL A 69 2.86 3.86 -0.92
N GLN A 70 4.14 4.03 -0.60
CA GLN A 70 4.61 5.14 0.22
C GLN A 70 5.97 5.62 -0.26
N PHE A 71 6.12 6.93 -0.41
CA PHE A 71 7.42 7.58 -0.61
C PHE A 71 8.17 7.67 0.70
N PHE A 72 9.48 7.51 0.64
CA PHE A 72 10.33 7.90 1.75
C PHE A 72 10.19 9.42 1.97
N GLU A 73 9.79 9.79 3.18
CA GLU A 73 9.79 11.19 3.60
C GLU A 73 10.81 11.30 4.73
N SER A 74 11.73 12.26 4.66
CA SER A 74 12.68 12.51 5.76
C SER A 74 11.97 12.85 7.09
N ALA A 75 10.72 13.31 7.03
CA ALA A 75 9.82 13.51 8.15
C ALA A 75 9.26 12.19 8.75
N MET A 76 9.42 11.03 8.11
CA MET A 76 9.08 9.72 8.69
C MET A 76 9.81 9.45 10.00
N ASN A 77 10.95 10.09 10.25
CA ASN A 77 11.62 10.02 11.56
C ASN A 77 10.91 10.83 12.68
N ARG A 78 9.87 11.64 12.37
CA ARG A 78 9.15 12.49 13.34
C ARG A 78 7.62 12.35 13.30
N GLU A 79 7.04 11.92 12.19
CA GLU A 79 5.57 11.89 11.94
C GLU A 79 4.93 10.52 12.26
N GLU A 80 5.56 9.67 13.07
CA GLU A 80 4.97 8.41 13.59
C GLU A 80 3.79 8.67 14.55
N GLN A 81 3.57 9.92 14.99
CA GLN A 81 2.71 10.19 16.15
C GLN A 81 1.41 10.97 15.87
N ARG A 82 1.06 11.35 14.63
CA ARG A 82 -0.05 12.33 14.43
C ARG A 82 -1.07 12.15 13.31
N ARG A 83 -1.06 11.08 12.50
CA ARG A 83 -2.03 10.95 11.39
C ARG A 83 -2.71 9.57 11.33
N LEU A 84 -3.45 9.28 12.40
CA LEU A 84 -4.38 8.15 12.53
C LEU A 84 -5.81 8.47 12.03
N GLU A 85 -6.07 9.59 11.35
CA GLU A 85 -7.46 10.12 11.30
C GLU A 85 -8.08 10.34 9.93
N ILE A 86 -7.47 9.96 8.80
CA ILE A 86 -8.12 10.21 7.50
C ILE A 86 -8.13 8.95 6.63
N GLU A 87 -9.36 8.43 6.48
CA GLU A 87 -9.86 7.47 5.48
C GLU A 87 -9.49 5.99 5.66
N THR A 88 -10.00 5.40 6.73
CA THR A 88 -10.40 3.98 6.73
C THR A 88 -11.88 3.83 6.39
N GLU A 89 -12.20 3.66 5.11
CA GLU A 89 -13.32 2.84 4.60
C GLU A 89 -13.36 2.92 3.06
N PRO A 90 -13.79 1.88 2.31
CA PRO A 90 -14.47 0.67 2.76
C PRO A 90 -13.83 -0.63 2.24
N ARG A 91 -14.26 -1.75 2.85
CA ARG A 91 -14.33 -3.15 2.37
C ARG A 91 -13.84 -4.18 3.40
N LYS A 92 -14.38 -4.09 4.60
CA LYS A 92 -14.74 -5.27 5.39
C LYS A 92 -16.27 -5.37 5.38
N ALA A 93 -16.83 -5.91 4.31
CA ALA A 93 -18.19 -6.44 4.26
C ALA A 93 -18.35 -7.05 2.87
N ILE A 94 -18.28 -8.38 2.80
CA ILE A 94 -19.02 -9.34 1.95
C ILE A 94 -18.19 -10.64 2.01
N TYR A 95 -17.97 -11.11 3.23
CA TYR A 95 -17.58 -12.49 3.48
C TYR A 95 -18.03 -12.81 4.90
N ASP A 96 -19.34 -12.94 5.05
CA ASP A 96 -20.00 -13.99 5.83
C ASP A 96 -21.46 -13.61 6.05
N ASP A 97 -22.29 -14.25 5.23
CA ASP A 97 -23.50 -14.99 5.58
C ASP A 97 -24.44 -14.50 6.71
N GLN A 98 -25.73 -14.54 6.39
CA GLN A 98 -26.89 -14.50 7.28
C GLN A 98 -27.27 -13.14 7.91
N LEU A 99 -28.39 -12.58 7.45
CA LEU A 99 -29.60 -12.39 8.27
C LEU A 99 -30.68 -11.62 7.48
N LEU A 100 -31.68 -12.40 7.05
CA LEU A 100 -33.12 -12.13 7.10
C LEU A 100 -33.61 -10.66 7.04
N LEU A 101 -34.42 -10.40 6.01
CA LEU A 101 -35.83 -9.99 6.14
C LEU A 101 -36.12 -8.74 7.00
N HIS A 102 -36.46 -7.60 6.36
CA HIS A 102 -37.83 -7.08 6.41
C HIS A 102 -38.03 -5.94 5.39
N SER A 103 -38.99 -6.17 4.49
CA SER A 103 -39.71 -5.19 3.70
C SER A 103 -40.44 -4.17 4.59
N SER A 104 -40.59 -2.91 4.14
CA SER A 104 -41.81 -2.07 4.20
C SER A 104 -41.48 -0.60 3.95
N PRO A 105 -42.45 0.23 3.49
CA PRO A 105 -43.13 0.28 2.21
C PRO A 105 -42.55 1.33 1.24
#